data_AF-A0A933P5K9-F1
#
_entry.id   AF-A0A933P5K9-F1
#
_cell.length_a   1.000
_cell.length_b   1.000
_cell.length_c   1.000
_cell.angle_alpha   90.00
_cell.angle_beta   90.00
_cell.angle_gamma   90.00
#
_symmetry.space_group_name_H-M   'P 1'
#
loop_
_entity.id
_entity.type
_entity.pdbx_description
1 polymer ?
#
loop_
_entity_poly.entity_id
_entity_poly.type
_entity_poly.pdbx_seq_one_letter_code
_entity_poly.pdbx_strand_id
1 'polypeptide(L)'
;MLLRRVTLLFFAAVLVSACGAAASSASDPEPTVPVGDLPAVVTTPDSAEPAPPDSTVVGTTSTLPQQQTVGALAKGNRVILLGDSVLASTSRRYGNNMCEALVPLGWQVEVNAETSRPVQFGNTVLDKRLSAGWDVGVVLLGNNYGGDQDEYRRQLEKIVTRLSPGPVVLLTVSEFTESRVEVNDVIREMADKYDNVHLVQWAQVTADRPDFTGADGLHLTEIGREGLAANVAFALGHAPTTPGKCLTSSYTNDSGGPVTGTTLKPGSTPTTTKKPSGSTTTTDGGSGGSTTSTGGSDPTVTATSKPPTSTPTTTAAPPESSVASGGPVPGDTTPPVVP
;
A
#
# COMPACT_ATOMS: atom_id res chain seq x y z
N MET A 1 -66.73 3.93 3.10
CA MET A 1 -67.35 4.95 3.99
C MET A 1 -66.24 5.71 4.71
N LEU A 2 -66.44 7.00 5.03
CA LEU A 2 -65.64 7.93 5.87
C LEU A 2 -64.09 7.79 5.86
N LEU A 3 -63.24 8.75 5.47
CA LEU A 3 -63.23 10.24 5.42
C LEU A 3 -62.94 10.98 6.75
N ARG A 4 -61.67 11.44 6.92
CA ARG A 4 -61.20 12.76 7.43
C ARG A 4 -59.65 12.75 7.41
N ARG A 5 -58.84 13.75 6.98
CA ARG A 5 -58.88 15.22 6.74
C ARG A 5 -58.30 16.11 7.86
N VAL A 6 -57.31 16.95 7.48
CA VAL A 6 -56.90 18.24 8.10
C VAL A 6 -56.12 18.05 9.43
N THR A 7 -55.04 18.78 9.76
CA THR A 7 -54.83 20.26 9.64
C THR A 7 -53.41 20.65 9.19
N LEU A 8 -53.29 21.86 8.63
CA LEU A 8 -52.07 22.53 8.17
C LEU A 8 -51.95 23.86 8.93
N LEU A 9 -50.77 24.21 9.45
CA LEU A 9 -50.54 25.48 10.16
C LEU A 9 -49.38 26.28 9.53
N PHE A 10 -49.73 27.41 8.91
CA PHE A 10 -48.80 28.51 8.65
C PHE A 10 -48.59 29.31 9.94
N PHE A 11 -47.40 29.88 10.09
CA PHE A 11 -47.24 31.17 10.77
C PHE A 11 -46.24 32.02 9.99
N ALA A 12 -46.56 33.30 9.81
CA ALA A 12 -45.71 34.28 9.15
C ALA A 12 -45.71 35.57 9.97
N ALA A 13 -44.55 36.22 10.04
CA ALA A 13 -44.36 37.57 10.55
C ALA A 13 -43.38 38.29 9.61
N VAL A 14 -43.57 39.60 9.43
CA VAL A 14 -42.99 40.40 8.33
C VAL A 14 -42.59 41.78 8.87
N LEU A 15 -41.85 42.58 8.08
CA LEU A 15 -41.49 44.00 8.26
C LEU A 15 -40.27 44.23 9.17
N VAL A 16 -39.38 45.22 8.95
CA VAL A 16 -39.25 46.24 7.89
C VAL A 16 -37.73 46.56 7.72
N SER A 17 -37.14 46.47 6.53
CA SER A 17 -36.95 47.51 5.50
C SER A 17 -36.11 48.74 5.90
N ALA A 18 -35.02 48.97 5.16
CA ALA A 18 -34.40 50.27 4.90
C ALA A 18 -33.59 50.20 3.59
N CYS A 19 -33.55 51.27 2.79
CA CYS A 19 -32.84 51.34 1.52
C CYS A 19 -31.71 52.38 1.55
N GLY A 20 -30.67 52.17 0.73
CA GLY A 20 -29.62 53.16 0.45
C GLY A 20 -28.76 52.71 -0.73
N ALA A 21 -28.78 53.47 -1.82
CA ALA A 21 -28.04 53.19 -3.06
C ALA A 21 -27.79 54.49 -3.85
N ALA A 22 -26.93 54.40 -4.88
CA ALA A 22 -26.38 55.49 -5.69
C ALA A 22 -25.23 56.29 -5.02
N ALA A 23 -24.21 56.78 -5.73
CA ALA A 23 -23.88 56.69 -7.16
C ALA A 23 -22.36 56.67 -7.40
N SER A 24 -21.94 56.26 -8.61
CA SER A 24 -20.57 56.42 -9.11
C SER A 24 -20.39 57.77 -9.80
N SER A 25 -19.20 58.37 -9.69
CA SER A 25 -18.68 59.43 -10.57
C SER A 25 -17.15 59.49 -10.44
N ALA A 26 -16.47 60.12 -11.40
CA ALA A 26 -15.01 60.11 -11.54
C ALA A 26 -14.43 61.52 -11.78
N SER A 27 -13.11 61.57 -12.00
CA SER A 27 -12.27 62.69 -12.48
C SER A 27 -11.47 63.51 -11.45
N ASP A 28 -10.15 63.51 -11.71
CA ASP A 28 -9.04 64.36 -11.23
C ASP A 28 -9.18 65.87 -11.60
N PRO A 29 -8.34 66.83 -11.11
CA PRO A 29 -6.91 66.65 -10.77
C PRO A 29 -6.30 67.42 -9.55
N GLU A 30 -4.99 67.15 -9.35
CA GLU A 30 -4.00 67.78 -8.45
C GLU A 30 -3.75 69.29 -8.71
N PRO A 31 -3.04 70.05 -7.83
CA PRO A 31 -1.57 70.12 -7.96
C PRO A 31 -0.70 70.39 -6.69
N THR A 32 0.46 69.73 -6.67
CA THR A 32 1.82 70.17 -6.28
C THR A 32 2.32 70.18 -4.81
N VAL A 33 3.08 69.12 -4.46
CA VAL A 33 4.48 69.00 -3.91
C VAL A 33 5.12 70.09 -3.01
N PRO A 34 6.27 69.82 -2.30
CA PRO A 34 7.05 68.57 -2.07
C PRO A 34 7.12 68.25 -0.53
N VAL A 35 8.04 67.52 0.12
CA VAL A 35 9.36 66.87 -0.14
C VAL A 35 9.44 65.61 0.76
N GLY A 36 10.25 64.59 0.44
CA GLY A 36 10.54 63.50 1.41
C GLY A 36 11.24 62.24 0.85
N ASP A 37 12.44 62.37 0.28
CA ASP A 37 13.14 61.26 -0.40
C ASP A 37 13.59 60.10 0.50
N LEU A 38 13.31 58.86 0.06
CA LEU A 38 14.22 57.70 0.17
C LEU A 38 14.07 56.81 -1.09
N PRO A 39 15.15 56.11 -1.52
CA PRO A 39 15.25 55.58 -2.89
C PRO A 39 14.57 54.23 -3.13
N ALA A 40 14.20 53.97 -4.39
CA ALA A 40 13.60 52.73 -4.84
C ALA A 40 14.62 51.66 -5.26
N VAL A 41 14.29 50.39 -5.00
CA VAL A 41 14.79 49.23 -5.77
C VAL A 41 13.57 48.39 -6.16
N VAL A 42 13.16 48.48 -7.42
CA VAL A 42 12.12 47.61 -8.00
C VAL A 42 12.81 46.48 -8.75
N THR A 43 12.97 45.33 -8.10
CA THR A 43 13.29 44.08 -8.79
C THR A 43 11.99 43.47 -9.32
N THR A 44 11.75 43.63 -10.62
CA THR A 44 10.74 42.86 -11.35
C THR A 44 11.12 41.36 -11.31
N PRO A 45 10.25 40.45 -10.83
CA PRO A 45 10.41 39.03 -11.12
C PRO A 45 10.19 38.81 -12.62
N ASP A 46 10.93 37.86 -13.19
CA ASP A 46 10.91 37.55 -14.62
C ASP A 46 9.60 36.84 -15.04
N SER A 47 9.33 36.82 -16.34
CA SER A 47 8.13 36.25 -16.94
C SER A 47 8.14 34.72 -16.88
N ALA A 48 7.67 34.15 -15.77
CA ALA A 48 7.56 32.71 -15.58
C ALA A 48 6.71 32.03 -16.69
N GLU A 49 7.32 31.07 -17.38
CA GLU A 49 6.67 30.19 -18.35
C GLU A 49 5.61 29.32 -17.65
N PRO A 50 4.42 29.08 -18.26
CA PRO A 50 3.34 28.34 -17.60
C PRO A 50 3.73 26.87 -17.39
N ALA A 51 3.85 26.47 -16.13
CA ALA A 51 4.14 25.09 -15.74
C ALA A 51 3.05 24.10 -16.24
N PRO A 52 3.43 22.85 -16.56
CA PRO A 52 2.45 21.79 -16.81
C PRO A 52 1.61 21.52 -15.55
N PRO A 53 0.38 20.97 -15.70
CA PRO A 53 -0.57 20.85 -14.60
C PRO A 53 -0.05 19.99 -13.44
N ASP A 54 -0.29 20.46 -12.20
CA ASP A 54 0.17 19.82 -10.98
C ASP A 54 -0.34 18.38 -10.81
N SER A 55 0.57 17.41 -10.90
CA SER A 55 0.47 16.17 -10.14
C SER A 55 0.75 16.49 -8.67
N THR A 56 -0.25 16.99 -7.94
CA THR A 56 -0.13 17.35 -6.52
C THR A 56 0.20 16.11 -5.67
N VAL A 57 1.49 15.85 -5.45
CA VAL A 57 1.94 14.91 -4.41
C VAL A 57 1.57 15.54 -3.07
N VAL A 58 0.53 14.99 -2.42
CA VAL A 58 0.23 15.34 -1.02
C VAL A 58 1.45 14.97 -0.19
N GLY A 59 2.02 15.94 0.50
CA GLY A 59 3.36 15.85 1.08
C GLY A 59 3.45 14.77 2.15
N THR A 60 3.98 13.60 1.79
CA THR A 60 4.25 12.53 2.77
C THR A 60 5.30 12.99 3.76
N THR A 61 4.97 12.91 5.06
CA THR A 61 5.93 13.06 6.14
C THR A 61 6.89 11.85 6.15
N SER A 62 8.06 11.99 5.52
CA SER A 62 9.12 10.97 5.57
C SER A 62 10.11 11.24 6.70
N THR A 63 10.75 10.18 7.21
CA THR A 63 11.79 10.27 8.26
C THR A 63 13.15 10.73 7.72
N LEU A 64 13.34 10.79 6.40
CA LEU A 64 14.53 11.39 5.79
C LEU A 64 14.49 12.93 5.92
N PRO A 65 15.65 13.60 6.09
CA PRO A 65 15.75 15.05 5.94
C PRO A 65 15.18 15.48 4.57
N GLN A 66 14.51 16.63 4.49
CA GLN A 66 13.73 17.10 3.33
C GLN A 66 14.48 17.25 1.98
N GLN A 67 15.76 16.90 1.92
CA GLN A 67 16.63 16.96 0.74
C GLN A 67 17.32 15.62 0.41
N GLN A 68 17.04 14.55 1.16
CA GLN A 68 17.65 13.23 0.96
C GLN A 68 16.58 12.23 0.53
N THR A 69 16.83 11.49 -0.55
CA THR A 69 15.98 10.39 -1.03
C THR A 69 16.68 9.05 -0.85
N VAL A 70 15.93 7.96 -0.88
CA VAL A 70 16.49 6.60 -0.73
C VAL A 70 17.49 6.26 -1.84
N GLY A 71 17.32 6.79 -3.05
CA GLY A 71 18.28 6.66 -4.15
C GLY A 71 19.67 7.23 -3.86
N ALA A 72 19.79 8.24 -2.99
CA ALA A 72 21.07 8.76 -2.52
C ALA A 72 21.75 7.87 -1.46
N LEU A 73 21.03 6.87 -0.91
CA LEU A 73 21.52 5.88 0.06
C LEU A 73 21.74 4.49 -0.56
N ALA A 74 21.13 4.23 -1.72
CA ALA A 74 21.21 2.94 -2.42
C ALA A 74 22.59 2.69 -3.05
N LYS A 75 22.98 1.42 -3.17
CA LYS A 75 24.26 1.00 -3.77
C LYS A 75 24.17 0.69 -5.27
N GLY A 76 22.96 0.76 -5.81
CA GLY A 76 22.58 0.41 -7.17
C GLY A 76 21.09 0.71 -7.38
N ASN A 77 20.55 0.32 -8.53
CA ASN A 77 19.20 0.71 -8.95
C ASN A 77 18.14 -0.39 -8.88
N ARG A 78 18.36 -1.49 -8.14
CA ARG A 78 17.42 -2.62 -8.10
C ARG A 78 16.51 -2.55 -6.89
N VAL A 79 15.22 -2.30 -7.13
CA VAL A 79 14.20 -2.23 -6.08
C VAL A 79 13.26 -3.43 -6.12
N ILE A 80 13.14 -4.11 -4.97
CA ILE A 80 12.12 -5.15 -4.75
C ILE A 80 10.95 -4.56 -3.99
N LEU A 81 9.75 -4.67 -4.55
CA LEU A 81 8.52 -4.23 -3.90
C LEU A 81 7.72 -5.44 -3.42
N LEU A 82 7.44 -5.47 -2.12
CA LEU A 82 6.74 -6.56 -1.41
C LEU A 82 5.36 -6.06 -0.98
N GLY A 83 4.29 -6.76 -1.37
CA GLY A 83 2.96 -6.28 -1.01
C GLY A 83 1.79 -7.22 -1.20
N ASP A 84 0.62 -6.70 -0.86
CA ASP A 84 -0.67 -7.38 -0.94
C ASP A 84 -1.57 -6.78 -2.06
N SER A 85 -2.89 -6.91 -1.99
CA SER A 85 -3.82 -6.47 -3.05
C SER A 85 -3.66 -4.99 -3.42
N VAL A 86 -3.35 -4.12 -2.45
CA VAL A 86 -3.19 -2.68 -2.69
C VAL A 86 -1.97 -2.41 -3.58
N LEU A 87 -0.82 -2.99 -3.26
CA LEU A 87 0.40 -2.82 -4.07
C LEU A 87 0.30 -3.58 -5.39
N ALA A 88 -0.32 -4.77 -5.39
CA ALA A 88 -0.57 -5.57 -6.58
C ALA A 88 -1.31 -4.78 -7.68
N SER A 89 -2.27 -3.95 -7.27
CA SER A 89 -3.06 -3.11 -8.17
C SER A 89 -2.22 -2.14 -9.04
N THR A 90 -1.03 -1.71 -8.57
CA THR A 90 -0.12 -0.80 -9.29
C THR A 90 0.77 -1.50 -10.33
N SER A 91 0.71 -2.83 -10.41
CA SER A 91 1.64 -3.65 -11.21
C SER A 91 1.27 -3.75 -12.69
N ARG A 92 2.20 -4.28 -13.50
CA ARG A 92 2.10 -4.48 -14.97
C ARG A 92 0.80 -5.13 -15.48
N ARG A 93 0.13 -5.91 -14.62
CA ARG A 93 -1.06 -6.70 -14.98
C ARG A 93 -2.39 -5.97 -14.78
N TYR A 94 -2.34 -4.71 -14.32
CA TYR A 94 -3.48 -3.81 -14.25
C TYR A 94 -3.17 -2.47 -14.94
N GLY A 95 -2.62 -1.49 -14.21
CA GLY A 95 -2.32 -0.15 -14.70
C GLY A 95 -0.83 0.16 -14.93
N ASN A 96 0.09 -0.72 -14.54
CA ASN A 96 1.56 -0.54 -14.68
C ASN A 96 2.16 0.69 -13.97
N ASN A 97 1.35 1.44 -13.22
CA ASN A 97 1.63 2.77 -12.65
C ASN A 97 2.98 2.82 -11.89
N MET A 98 3.31 1.75 -11.14
CA MET A 98 4.56 1.69 -10.34
C MET A 98 5.82 1.62 -11.21
N CYS A 99 5.77 0.93 -12.36
CA CYS A 99 6.90 0.93 -13.29
C CYS A 99 6.98 2.23 -14.08
N GLU A 100 5.85 2.85 -14.41
CA GLU A 100 5.81 4.13 -15.12
C GLU A 100 6.35 5.29 -14.26
N ALA A 101 6.11 5.28 -12.96
CA ALA A 101 6.72 6.26 -12.05
C ALA A 101 8.22 6.02 -11.80
N LEU A 102 8.66 4.76 -11.66
CA LEU A 102 10.02 4.44 -11.19
C LEU A 102 11.06 4.16 -12.27
N VAL A 103 10.68 3.66 -13.45
CA VAL A 103 11.63 3.36 -14.54
C VAL A 103 12.28 4.64 -15.12
N PRO A 104 11.56 5.77 -15.32
CA PRO A 104 12.18 7.03 -15.76
C PRO A 104 13.20 7.56 -14.75
N LEU A 105 12.97 7.34 -13.45
CA LEU A 105 13.90 7.68 -12.36
C LEU A 105 15.12 6.74 -12.28
N GLY A 106 15.26 5.78 -13.20
CA GLY A 106 16.42 4.90 -13.31
C GLY A 106 16.30 3.56 -12.60
N TRP A 107 15.19 3.26 -11.92
CA TRP A 107 15.03 2.02 -11.13
C TRP A 107 14.74 0.78 -11.99
N GLN A 108 15.33 -0.35 -11.60
CA GLN A 108 14.97 -1.69 -12.03
C GLN A 108 13.99 -2.29 -11.02
N VAL A 109 12.72 -2.39 -11.43
CA VAL A 109 11.55 -2.49 -10.55
C VAL A 109 10.94 -3.89 -10.62
N GLU A 110 10.84 -4.60 -9.50
CA GLU A 110 10.11 -5.88 -9.43
C GLU A 110 8.98 -5.83 -8.39
N VAL A 111 7.73 -5.72 -8.87
CA VAL A 111 6.53 -5.71 -8.03
C VAL A 111 6.09 -7.14 -7.71
N ASN A 112 6.48 -7.63 -6.54
CA ASN A 112 6.12 -8.94 -6.01
C ASN A 112 4.94 -8.79 -5.03
N ALA A 113 3.73 -8.69 -5.58
CA ALA A 113 2.50 -8.48 -4.81
C ALA A 113 1.32 -9.23 -5.41
N GLU A 114 0.47 -9.80 -4.54
CA GLU A 114 -0.68 -10.65 -4.87
C GLU A 114 -1.88 -10.37 -3.97
N THR A 115 -3.09 -10.70 -4.45
CA THR A 115 -4.33 -10.57 -3.67
C THR A 115 -4.28 -11.32 -2.33
N SER A 116 -4.90 -10.73 -1.31
CA SER A 116 -5.22 -11.40 -0.05
C SER A 116 -4.01 -11.99 0.70
N ARG A 117 -2.82 -11.41 0.49
CA ARG A 117 -1.57 -11.82 1.15
C ARG A 117 -1.37 -11.11 2.49
N PRO A 118 -1.10 -11.86 3.59
CA PRO A 118 -0.67 -11.28 4.85
C PRO A 118 0.86 -11.07 4.85
N VAL A 119 1.40 -10.43 5.89
CA VAL A 119 2.82 -10.05 6.00
C VAL A 119 3.82 -11.21 5.80
N GLN A 120 3.45 -12.44 6.17
CA GLN A 120 4.24 -13.66 5.97
C GLN A 120 4.66 -13.83 4.49
N PHE A 121 3.86 -13.35 3.54
CA PHE A 121 4.15 -13.42 2.12
C PHE A 121 5.44 -12.69 1.72
N GLY A 122 5.75 -11.54 2.34
CA GLY A 122 7.02 -10.83 2.09
C GLY A 122 8.23 -11.71 2.41
N ASN A 123 8.16 -12.51 3.47
CA ASN A 123 9.17 -13.52 3.78
C ASN A 123 9.23 -14.62 2.70
N THR A 124 8.09 -15.12 2.22
CA THR A 124 8.04 -16.12 1.13
C THR A 124 8.61 -15.61 -0.19
N VAL A 125 8.42 -14.33 -0.51
CA VAL A 125 9.07 -13.68 -1.67
C VAL A 125 10.58 -13.62 -1.46
N LEU A 126 11.04 -13.14 -0.30
CA LEU A 126 12.47 -13.04 -0.01
C LEU A 126 13.17 -14.40 0.00
N ASP A 127 12.48 -15.49 0.39
CA ASP A 127 13.00 -16.87 0.32
C ASP A 127 13.34 -17.34 -1.12
N LYS A 128 12.81 -16.66 -2.15
CA LYS A 128 13.04 -16.97 -3.58
C LYS A 128 13.71 -15.84 -4.36
N ARG A 129 13.64 -14.59 -3.89
CA ARG A 129 14.12 -13.41 -4.62
C ARG A 129 15.32 -12.72 -3.98
N LEU A 130 15.57 -12.82 -2.67
CA LEU A 130 16.61 -12.02 -2.00
C LEU A 130 18.02 -12.25 -2.57
N SER A 131 18.36 -13.51 -2.89
CA SER A 131 19.63 -13.90 -3.51
C SER A 131 19.84 -13.36 -4.93
N ALA A 132 18.83 -12.74 -5.55
CA ALA A 132 18.99 -12.08 -6.85
C ALA A 132 19.75 -10.74 -6.76
N GLY A 133 20.01 -10.22 -5.55
CA GLY A 133 20.71 -8.95 -5.31
C GLY A 133 19.81 -7.74 -5.52
N TRP A 134 19.36 -7.12 -4.43
CA TRP A 134 18.51 -5.93 -4.43
C TRP A 134 19.20 -4.83 -3.63
N ASP A 135 19.08 -3.60 -4.11
CA ASP A 135 19.69 -2.42 -3.49
C ASP A 135 18.74 -1.72 -2.51
N VAL A 136 17.42 -1.82 -2.75
CA VAL A 136 16.35 -1.22 -1.96
C VAL A 136 15.16 -2.18 -1.83
N GLY A 137 14.55 -2.25 -0.65
CA GLY A 137 13.23 -2.85 -0.45
C GLY A 137 12.14 -1.80 -0.29
N VAL A 138 10.93 -2.08 -0.78
CA VAL A 138 9.71 -1.31 -0.50
C VAL A 138 8.64 -2.28 -0.01
N VAL A 139 7.93 -1.95 1.07
CA VAL A 139 6.96 -2.85 1.70
C VAL A 139 5.63 -2.14 1.94
N LEU A 140 4.55 -2.70 1.37
CA LEU A 140 3.16 -2.36 1.69
C LEU A 140 2.41 -3.68 1.96
N LEU A 141 2.59 -4.20 3.17
CA LEU A 141 2.01 -5.45 3.67
C LEU A 141 1.31 -5.19 5.00
N GLY A 142 -0.01 -5.40 5.05
CA GLY A 142 -0.79 -5.19 6.27
C GLY A 142 -2.29 -5.03 6.04
N ASN A 143 -2.73 -4.93 4.79
CA ASN A 143 -4.15 -4.81 4.47
C ASN A 143 -4.91 -6.11 4.79
N ASN A 144 -4.22 -7.26 4.69
CA ASN A 144 -4.71 -8.56 5.16
C ASN A 144 -4.10 -8.92 6.52
N TYR A 145 -4.38 -8.08 7.51
CA TYR A 145 -3.98 -8.28 8.91
C TYR A 145 -4.83 -9.36 9.59
N GLY A 146 -4.20 -10.17 10.44
CA GLY A 146 -4.85 -11.31 11.10
C GLY A 146 -5.49 -11.02 12.47
N GLY A 147 -5.35 -9.79 13.00
CA GLY A 147 -5.74 -9.48 14.39
C GLY A 147 -4.74 -10.00 15.43
N ASP A 148 -3.46 -10.10 15.06
CA ASP A 148 -2.35 -10.51 15.93
C ASP A 148 -1.16 -9.57 15.68
N GLN A 149 -1.00 -8.60 16.60
CA GLN A 149 0.00 -7.53 16.44
C GLN A 149 1.42 -8.05 16.62
N ASP A 150 1.64 -9.04 17.49
CA ASP A 150 2.96 -9.61 17.76
C ASP A 150 3.43 -10.51 16.62
N GLU A 151 2.54 -11.31 16.02
CA GLU A 151 2.86 -12.04 14.78
C GLU A 151 3.12 -11.07 13.63
N TYR A 152 2.38 -9.96 13.52
CA TYR A 152 2.62 -8.94 12.50
C TYR A 152 4.00 -8.27 12.67
N ARG A 153 4.31 -7.79 13.89
CA ARG A 153 5.61 -7.25 14.31
C ARG A 153 6.76 -8.20 13.99
N ARG A 154 6.66 -9.45 14.47
CA ARG A 154 7.67 -10.50 14.30
C ARG A 154 7.96 -10.83 12.83
N GLN A 155 6.97 -10.73 11.95
CA GLN A 155 7.13 -10.99 10.51
C GLN A 155 7.65 -9.78 9.74
N LEU A 156 7.22 -8.56 10.09
CA LEU A 156 7.71 -7.31 9.50
C LEU A 156 9.16 -7.05 9.89
N GLU A 157 9.52 -7.22 11.16
CA GLU A 157 10.90 -7.15 11.66
C GLU A 157 11.82 -8.13 10.93
N LYS A 158 11.33 -9.35 10.66
CA LYS A 158 12.05 -10.35 9.86
C LYS A 158 12.21 -9.90 8.39
N ILE A 159 11.27 -9.17 7.80
CA ILE A 159 11.42 -8.61 6.45
C ILE A 159 12.49 -7.51 6.42
N VAL A 160 12.41 -6.55 7.35
CA VAL A 160 13.38 -5.45 7.49
C VAL A 160 14.79 -6.00 7.69
N THR A 161 14.98 -6.86 8.69
CA THR A 161 16.29 -7.47 9.04
C THR A 161 16.91 -8.28 7.89
N ARG A 162 16.10 -8.82 6.97
CA ARG A 162 16.57 -9.57 5.79
C ARG A 162 16.94 -8.69 4.60
N LEU A 163 16.48 -7.44 4.58
CA LEU A 163 16.82 -6.43 3.58
C LEU A 163 18.02 -5.57 4.03
N SER A 164 18.24 -5.45 5.34
CA SER A 164 19.44 -4.81 5.92
C SER A 164 20.74 -5.44 5.37
N PRO A 165 21.79 -4.64 5.11
CA PRO A 165 21.92 -3.20 5.38
C PRO A 165 21.44 -2.31 4.20
N GLY A 166 20.62 -2.84 3.28
CA GLY A 166 19.99 -2.02 2.25
C GLY A 166 18.86 -1.15 2.80
N PRO A 167 18.58 0.04 2.23
CA PRO A 167 17.42 0.84 2.61
C PRO A 167 16.09 0.10 2.41
N VAL A 168 15.13 0.35 3.32
CA VAL A 168 13.79 -0.23 3.31
C VAL A 168 12.75 0.87 3.44
N VAL A 169 11.94 1.09 2.42
CA VAL A 169 10.75 1.96 2.52
C VAL A 169 9.59 1.15 3.10
N LEU A 170 9.07 1.56 4.25
CA LEU A 170 7.82 1.01 4.79
C LEU A 170 6.67 1.98 4.53
N LEU A 171 5.55 1.46 4.02
CA LEU A 171 4.31 2.21 3.83
C LEU A 171 3.29 1.77 4.86
N THR A 172 2.74 2.72 5.63
CA THR A 172 1.52 2.53 6.43
C THR A 172 0.33 2.13 5.55
N VAL A 173 -0.61 1.34 6.07
CA VAL A 173 -1.89 1.04 5.40
C VAL A 173 -2.94 2.11 5.68
N SER A 174 -3.96 2.26 4.83
CA SER A 174 -5.06 3.22 5.06
C SER A 174 -5.79 2.93 6.39
N GLU A 175 -6.04 3.95 7.22
CA GLU A 175 -6.64 3.80 8.55
C GLU A 175 -8.18 3.85 8.52
N PHE A 176 -8.81 2.92 7.78
CA PHE A 176 -10.27 2.84 7.66
C PHE A 176 -10.96 2.00 8.77
N THR A 177 -10.19 1.31 9.63
CA THR A 177 -10.67 0.61 10.83
C THR A 177 -9.62 0.64 11.94
N GLU A 178 -10.02 0.51 13.20
CA GLU A 178 -9.12 0.49 14.39
C GLU A 178 -7.95 -0.49 14.24
N SER A 179 -8.21 -1.68 13.70
CA SER A 179 -7.20 -2.72 13.42
C SER A 179 -6.13 -2.32 12.38
N ARG A 180 -6.18 -1.10 11.83
CA ARG A 180 -5.14 -0.50 10.98
C ARG A 180 -4.21 0.41 11.77
N VAL A 181 -4.68 0.97 12.88
CA VAL A 181 -3.84 1.68 13.86
C VAL A 181 -2.83 0.68 14.44
N GLU A 182 -3.29 -0.49 14.90
CA GLU A 182 -2.42 -1.58 15.38
C GLU A 182 -1.30 -1.97 14.39
N VAL A 183 -1.62 -2.01 13.10
CA VAL A 183 -0.68 -2.32 12.01
C VAL A 183 0.30 -1.18 11.79
N ASN A 184 -0.19 0.07 11.76
CA ASN A 184 0.65 1.23 11.48
C ASN A 184 1.55 1.62 12.66
N ASP A 185 1.14 1.35 13.89
CA ASP A 185 1.99 1.54 15.06
C ASP A 185 3.20 0.60 15.03
N VAL A 186 3.03 -0.64 14.59
CA VAL A 186 4.15 -1.56 14.32
C VAL A 186 5.02 -1.07 13.15
N ILE A 187 4.43 -0.52 12.10
CA ILE A 187 5.19 0.05 10.97
C ILE A 187 6.04 1.26 11.43
N ARG A 188 5.49 2.12 12.30
CA ARG A 188 6.18 3.25 12.93
C ARG A 188 7.29 2.76 13.88
N GLU A 189 6.99 1.77 14.73
CA GLU A 189 7.97 1.10 15.60
C GLU A 189 9.17 0.57 14.80
N MET A 190 8.96 -0.05 13.63
CA MET A 190 10.07 -0.50 12.77
C MET A 190 10.87 0.67 12.16
N ALA A 191 10.26 1.82 11.91
CA ALA A 191 10.96 3.01 11.41
C ALA A 191 11.79 3.70 12.51
N ASP A 192 11.28 3.74 13.74
CA ASP A 192 11.98 4.30 14.90
C ASP A 192 13.12 3.38 15.40
N LYS A 193 13.04 2.07 15.12
CA LYS A 193 13.97 1.03 15.59
C LYS A 193 15.16 0.76 14.65
N TYR A 194 15.09 1.12 13.38
CA TYR A 194 16.08 0.73 12.36
C TYR A 194 16.51 1.90 11.46
N ASP A 195 17.77 2.33 11.57
CA ASP A 195 18.35 3.44 10.77
C ASP A 195 18.22 3.27 9.24
N ASN A 196 18.11 2.02 8.76
CA ASN A 196 17.93 1.72 7.34
C ASN A 196 16.46 1.66 6.89
N VAL A 197 15.50 2.05 7.75
CA VAL A 197 14.08 2.14 7.43
C VAL A 197 13.66 3.59 7.20
N HIS A 198 12.88 3.81 6.15
CA HIS A 198 12.35 5.12 5.77
C HIS A 198 10.83 5.04 5.67
N LEU A 199 10.14 5.87 6.44
CA LEU A 199 8.68 5.82 6.53
C LEU A 199 8.01 6.60 5.38
N VAL A 200 6.92 6.05 4.87
CA VAL A 200 5.96 6.72 3.99
C VAL A 200 4.57 6.61 4.63
N GLN A 201 4.07 7.75 5.14
CA GLN A 201 2.78 7.88 5.83
C GLN A 201 1.60 7.86 4.86
N TRP A 202 1.48 6.80 4.05
CA TRP A 202 0.38 6.60 3.09
C TRP A 202 -1.02 6.63 3.76
N ALA A 203 -1.14 6.34 5.05
CA ALA A 203 -2.36 6.50 5.83
C ALA A 203 -2.83 7.97 5.90
N GLN A 204 -1.89 8.90 6.06
CA GLN A 204 -2.15 10.34 6.00
C GLN A 204 -2.58 10.75 4.59
N VAL A 205 -1.88 10.24 3.57
CA VAL A 205 -2.20 10.52 2.16
C VAL A 205 -3.62 10.08 1.79
N THR A 206 -4.10 8.93 2.25
CA THR A 206 -5.48 8.48 1.95
C THR A 206 -6.55 9.10 2.85
N ALA A 207 -6.19 9.60 4.03
CA ALA A 207 -7.07 10.46 4.83
C ALA A 207 -7.28 11.84 4.15
N ASP A 208 -6.21 12.44 3.63
CA ASP A 208 -6.27 13.71 2.89
C ASP A 208 -6.86 13.54 1.46
N ARG A 209 -6.81 12.32 0.91
CA ARG A 209 -7.34 11.95 -0.42
C ARG A 209 -8.30 10.76 -0.36
N PRO A 210 -9.54 10.96 0.13
CA PRO A 210 -10.56 9.91 0.17
C PRO A 210 -11.00 9.42 -1.23
N ASP A 211 -10.62 10.13 -2.30
CA ASP A 211 -10.81 9.73 -3.70
C ASP A 211 -9.74 8.75 -4.23
N PHE A 212 -8.67 8.48 -3.47
CA PHE A 212 -7.69 7.44 -3.80
C PHE A 212 -8.19 6.02 -3.50
N THR A 213 -9.14 5.85 -2.59
CA THR A 213 -9.73 4.56 -2.22
C THR A 213 -11.17 4.42 -2.69
N GLY A 214 -11.61 3.18 -2.91
CA GLY A 214 -13.02 2.87 -3.16
C GLY A 214 -13.88 2.96 -1.90
N ALA A 215 -15.17 2.64 -2.04
CA ALA A 215 -16.15 2.67 -0.95
C ALA A 215 -15.87 1.70 0.23
N ASP A 216 -14.81 0.88 0.15
CA ASP A 216 -14.33 0.02 1.24
C ASP A 216 -13.16 0.63 2.04
N GLY A 217 -12.67 1.83 1.67
CA GLY A 217 -11.53 2.51 2.30
C GLY A 217 -10.17 1.85 2.02
N LEU A 218 -10.13 0.81 1.18
CA LEU A 218 -8.99 -0.08 1.01
C LEU A 218 -8.50 -0.16 -0.43
N HIS A 219 -9.35 -0.60 -1.35
CA HIS A 219 -8.91 -0.88 -2.71
C HIS A 219 -8.82 0.39 -3.53
N LEU A 220 -7.74 0.55 -4.30
CA LEU A 220 -7.44 1.82 -4.93
C LEU A 220 -8.33 2.11 -6.14
N THR A 221 -8.62 3.39 -6.37
CA THR A 221 -9.17 3.90 -7.63
C THR A 221 -8.08 3.87 -8.72
N GLU A 222 -8.28 4.53 -9.87
CA GLU A 222 -7.17 4.73 -10.84
C GLU A 222 -6.18 5.78 -10.29
N ILE A 223 -6.69 6.97 -9.95
CA ILE A 223 -5.90 8.05 -9.35
C ILE A 223 -5.23 7.66 -8.03
N GLY A 224 -5.81 6.72 -7.27
CA GLY A 224 -5.16 6.15 -6.09
C GLY A 224 -3.93 5.28 -6.39
N ARG A 225 -3.93 4.56 -7.53
CA ARG A 225 -2.75 3.79 -7.98
C ARG A 225 -1.64 4.69 -8.50
N GLU A 226 -2.02 5.75 -9.21
CA GLU A 226 -1.10 6.83 -9.62
C GLU A 226 -0.52 7.54 -8.39
N GLY A 227 -1.35 7.92 -7.42
CA GLY A 227 -0.94 8.55 -6.17
C GLY A 227 -0.03 7.68 -5.30
N LEU A 228 -0.28 6.37 -5.22
CA LEU A 228 0.60 5.43 -4.53
C LEU A 228 1.96 5.32 -5.24
N ALA A 229 1.96 5.16 -6.56
CA ALA A 229 3.20 5.11 -7.36
C ALA A 229 4.01 6.41 -7.23
N ALA A 230 3.34 7.58 -7.24
CA ALA A 230 3.96 8.88 -7.07
C ALA A 230 4.59 9.06 -5.67
N ASN A 231 3.95 8.59 -4.60
CA ASN A 231 4.52 8.67 -3.25
C ASN A 231 5.74 7.75 -3.07
N VAL A 232 5.72 6.53 -3.65
CA VAL A 232 6.92 5.66 -3.69
C VAL A 232 8.03 6.30 -4.52
N ALA A 233 7.70 6.91 -5.68
CA ALA A 233 8.66 7.60 -6.52
C ALA A 233 9.28 8.84 -5.86
N PHE A 234 8.51 9.59 -5.06
CA PHE A 234 8.99 10.71 -4.26
C PHE A 234 9.99 10.25 -3.19
N ALA A 235 9.67 9.20 -2.44
CA ALA A 235 10.55 8.65 -1.41
C ALA A 235 11.85 8.06 -1.98
N LEU A 236 11.77 7.37 -3.13
CA LEU A 236 12.95 6.81 -3.79
C LEU A 236 13.81 7.87 -4.49
N GLY A 237 13.19 8.82 -5.19
CA GLY A 237 13.87 9.77 -6.06
C GLY A 237 14.61 9.07 -7.21
N HIS A 238 15.63 9.73 -7.75
CA HIS A 238 16.49 9.15 -8.79
C HIS A 238 17.37 8.03 -8.25
N ALA A 239 17.47 6.93 -9.00
CA ALA A 239 18.39 5.84 -8.70
C ALA A 239 19.86 6.26 -8.92
N PRO A 240 20.83 5.68 -8.19
CA PRO A 240 22.25 6.02 -8.34
C PRO A 240 22.87 5.49 -9.65
N THR A 241 22.18 4.59 -10.37
CA THR A 241 22.61 4.04 -11.65
C THR A 241 21.44 3.88 -12.63
N THR A 242 21.77 3.83 -13.92
CA THR A 242 20.82 3.78 -15.05
C THR A 242 21.26 2.73 -16.07
N PRO A 243 20.37 2.16 -16.92
CA PRO A 243 18.95 2.50 -17.08
C PRO A 243 18.03 1.81 -16.08
N GLY A 244 16.83 2.37 -15.92
CA GLY A 244 15.71 1.69 -15.27
C GLY A 244 15.10 0.60 -16.14
N LYS A 245 14.34 -0.31 -15.52
CA LYS A 245 13.71 -1.44 -16.21
C LYS A 245 12.54 -2.02 -15.41
N CYS A 246 11.38 -2.16 -16.02
CA CYS A 246 10.28 -2.91 -15.43
C CYS A 246 10.57 -4.43 -15.52
N LEU A 247 10.90 -5.05 -14.39
CA LEU A 247 11.21 -6.48 -14.30
C LEU A 247 9.94 -7.34 -14.29
N THR A 248 10.09 -8.64 -14.47
CA THR A 248 9.00 -9.62 -14.44
C THR A 248 8.99 -10.35 -13.10
N SER A 249 7.95 -10.13 -12.31
CA SER A 249 7.67 -10.93 -11.12
C SER A 249 7.06 -12.29 -11.49
N SER A 250 7.35 -13.32 -10.68
CA SER A 250 6.66 -14.62 -10.68
C SER A 250 5.39 -14.63 -9.82
N TYR A 251 5.13 -13.56 -9.07
CA TYR A 251 4.05 -13.46 -8.08
C TYR A 251 2.87 -12.69 -8.68
N THR A 252 1.98 -13.44 -9.32
CA THR A 252 0.82 -12.94 -10.06
C THR A 252 -0.44 -13.78 -9.80
N ASN A 253 -0.50 -14.52 -8.68
CA ASN A 253 -1.67 -15.30 -8.32
C ASN A 253 -2.73 -14.45 -7.62
N ASP A 254 -3.72 -14.02 -8.39
CA ASP A 254 -4.84 -13.20 -7.92
C ASP A 254 -6.12 -14.00 -7.59
N SER A 255 -5.98 -15.29 -7.28
CA SER A 255 -7.12 -16.14 -6.88
C SER A 255 -7.73 -15.77 -5.52
N GLY A 256 -7.23 -14.73 -4.84
CA GLY A 256 -7.67 -14.30 -3.52
C GLY A 256 -8.77 -13.23 -3.52
N GLY A 257 -8.99 -12.50 -4.63
CA GLY A 257 -10.02 -11.46 -4.69
C GLY A 257 -9.81 -10.42 -5.80
N PRO A 258 -10.64 -9.36 -5.87
CA PRO A 258 -10.36 -8.17 -6.67
C PRO A 258 -9.19 -7.36 -6.08
N VAL A 259 -8.63 -6.43 -6.87
CA VAL A 259 -7.60 -5.46 -6.41
C VAL A 259 -8.01 -4.00 -6.59
N THR A 260 -9.13 -3.73 -7.26
CA THR A 260 -9.57 -2.38 -7.65
C THR A 260 -10.79 -1.93 -6.86
N GLY A 261 -10.81 -0.68 -6.42
CA GLY A 261 -11.91 -0.04 -5.71
C GLY A 261 -13.08 0.31 -6.64
N THR A 262 -13.61 -0.66 -7.37
CA THR A 262 -14.66 -0.45 -8.38
C THR A 262 -16.02 -0.13 -7.75
N THR A 263 -16.26 1.14 -7.44
CA THR A 263 -17.63 1.68 -7.35
C THR A 263 -18.20 1.88 -8.76
N LEU A 264 -18.45 0.79 -9.48
CA LEU A 264 -19.13 0.84 -10.77
C LEU A 264 -20.55 1.38 -10.57
N LYS A 265 -20.89 2.44 -11.30
CA LYS A 265 -22.26 2.94 -11.41
C LYS A 265 -23.16 1.77 -11.89
N PRO A 266 -24.33 1.51 -11.26
CA PRO A 266 -25.18 0.40 -11.65
C PRO A 266 -25.52 0.42 -13.14
N GLY A 267 -25.09 -0.61 -13.88
CA GLY A 267 -25.31 -0.75 -15.33
C GLY A 267 -24.05 -0.95 -16.18
N SER A 268 -22.85 -0.62 -15.67
CA SER A 268 -21.60 -0.82 -16.44
C SER A 268 -21.08 -2.25 -16.31
N THR A 269 -21.34 -3.10 -17.31
CA THR A 269 -20.79 -4.47 -17.37
C THR A 269 -19.26 -4.45 -17.59
N PRO A 270 -18.47 -5.23 -16.84
CA PRO A 270 -17.04 -5.38 -17.11
C PRO A 270 -16.82 -6.00 -18.50
N THR A 271 -16.18 -5.26 -19.41
CA THR A 271 -15.84 -5.78 -20.74
C THR A 271 -14.60 -6.67 -20.63
N THR A 272 -14.81 -7.96 -20.38
CA THR A 272 -13.72 -8.94 -20.40
C THR A 272 -13.25 -9.17 -21.83
N THR A 273 -12.07 -8.64 -22.17
CA THR A 273 -11.49 -8.73 -23.52
C THR A 273 -11.29 -10.19 -23.93
N LYS A 274 -12.21 -10.69 -24.77
CA LYS A 274 -12.25 -12.08 -25.21
C LYS A 274 -10.98 -12.42 -26.00
N LYS A 275 -10.18 -13.36 -25.48
CA LYS A 275 -8.95 -13.85 -26.13
C LYS A 275 -9.23 -14.24 -27.60
N PRO A 276 -8.47 -13.72 -28.58
CA PRO A 276 -8.62 -14.14 -29.96
C PRO A 276 -8.20 -15.60 -30.14
N SER A 277 -8.97 -16.34 -30.93
CA SER A 277 -8.65 -17.71 -31.36
C SER A 277 -8.63 -17.76 -32.88
N GLY A 278 -7.43 -17.86 -33.44
CA GLY A 278 -7.24 -18.49 -34.76
C GLY A 278 -6.94 -19.98 -34.53
N SER A 279 -7.47 -20.95 -35.28
CA SER A 279 -7.74 -21.06 -36.73
C SER A 279 -6.47 -21.15 -37.57
N THR A 280 -6.30 -22.07 -38.55
CA THR A 280 -7.00 -23.34 -38.91
C THR A 280 -6.13 -24.05 -39.96
N THR A 281 -6.00 -25.38 -39.94
CA THR A 281 -5.77 -26.19 -41.16
C THR A 281 -6.43 -27.57 -41.05
N THR A 282 -6.93 -28.08 -42.17
CA THR A 282 -7.70 -29.33 -42.36
C THR A 282 -6.90 -30.44 -43.05
N THR A 283 -7.30 -31.70 -42.88
CA THR A 283 -7.26 -32.75 -43.94
C THR A 283 -8.24 -33.90 -43.64
N ASP A 284 -8.75 -34.55 -44.69
CA ASP A 284 -9.76 -35.64 -44.68
C ASP A 284 -9.23 -37.02 -44.22
N GLY A 285 -10.12 -38.04 -44.08
CA GLY A 285 -9.60 -39.42 -43.96
C GLY A 285 -10.48 -40.67 -43.73
N GLY A 286 -11.83 -40.65 -43.78
CA GLY A 286 -12.67 -41.83 -44.13
C GLY A 286 -12.79 -43.12 -43.26
N SER A 287 -14.03 -43.66 -43.24
CA SER A 287 -14.40 -45.10 -43.19
C SER A 287 -14.45 -45.91 -41.88
N GLY A 288 -15.56 -46.65 -41.68
CA GLY A 288 -15.55 -48.03 -41.12
C GLY A 288 -16.35 -48.33 -39.83
N GLY A 289 -17.44 -49.14 -39.93
CA GLY A 289 -18.10 -49.87 -38.81
C GLY A 289 -18.90 -49.02 -37.80
N SER A 290 -20.16 -49.25 -37.40
CA SER A 290 -21.08 -50.40 -37.42
C SER A 290 -20.72 -51.59 -36.52
N THR A 291 -21.20 -51.61 -35.26
CA THR A 291 -22.20 -52.59 -34.76
C THR A 291 -22.82 -52.24 -33.38
N THR A 292 -24.00 -52.85 -33.16
CA THR A 292 -24.73 -53.23 -31.94
C THR A 292 -23.90 -53.75 -30.73
N SER A 293 -24.40 -53.84 -29.48
CA SER A 293 -25.76 -53.61 -28.92
C SER A 293 -25.82 -53.48 -27.36
N THR A 294 -26.99 -53.06 -26.86
CA THR A 294 -27.72 -53.52 -25.63
C THR A 294 -27.11 -53.39 -24.22
N GLY A 295 -27.89 -52.74 -23.34
CA GLY A 295 -28.01 -53.04 -21.90
C GLY A 295 -27.16 -52.17 -20.96
N GLY A 296 -27.67 -51.72 -19.79
CA GLY A 296 -29.04 -51.79 -19.27
C GLY A 296 -29.12 -51.61 -17.75
N SER A 297 -30.12 -50.86 -17.28
CA SER A 297 -30.55 -50.69 -15.88
C SER A 297 -29.66 -49.90 -14.89
N ASP A 298 -30.23 -48.81 -14.37
CA ASP A 298 -29.95 -48.19 -13.06
C ASP A 298 -30.38 -49.18 -11.92
N PRO A 299 -29.76 -49.15 -10.72
CA PRO A 299 -30.33 -48.33 -9.65
C PRO A 299 -29.31 -47.65 -8.70
N THR A 300 -29.46 -46.33 -8.56
CA THR A 300 -29.49 -45.57 -7.29
C THR A 300 -29.09 -46.32 -6.01
N VAL A 301 -27.98 -45.92 -5.36
CA VAL A 301 -27.72 -46.16 -3.93
C VAL A 301 -27.10 -44.92 -3.27
N THR A 302 -27.70 -44.45 -2.17
CA THR A 302 -27.17 -43.36 -1.33
C THR A 302 -26.13 -43.89 -0.34
N ALA A 303 -24.96 -43.26 -0.24
CA ALA A 303 -23.92 -43.62 0.74
C ALA A 303 -23.33 -42.39 1.43
N THR A 304 -23.78 -42.13 2.65
CA THR A 304 -23.20 -41.11 3.55
C THR A 304 -21.94 -41.66 4.20
N SER A 305 -20.81 -40.93 4.13
CA SER A 305 -19.60 -41.25 4.91
C SER A 305 -19.01 -40.00 5.58
N LYS A 306 -18.58 -40.18 6.83
CA LYS A 306 -18.11 -39.12 7.74
C LYS A 306 -16.58 -39.15 7.83
N PRO A 307 -15.87 -38.01 7.81
CA PRO A 307 -14.41 -37.99 8.01
C PRO A 307 -14.01 -38.50 9.41
N PRO A 308 -12.90 -39.26 9.54
CA PRO A 308 -12.39 -39.67 10.85
C PRO A 308 -11.63 -38.54 11.55
N THR A 309 -11.83 -38.41 12.86
CA THR A 309 -11.04 -37.51 13.72
C THR A 309 -9.77 -38.22 14.19
N SER A 310 -8.60 -37.62 14.00
CA SER A 310 -7.32 -38.13 14.51
C SER A 310 -6.77 -37.24 15.65
N THR A 311 -6.77 -37.76 16.88
CA THR A 311 -6.22 -37.09 18.06
C THR A 311 -4.69 -37.23 18.13
N PRO A 312 -3.92 -36.18 18.48
CA PRO A 312 -2.48 -36.30 18.71
C PRO A 312 -2.15 -36.98 20.05
N THR A 313 -1.07 -37.76 20.07
CA THR A 313 -0.66 -38.58 21.23
C THR A 313 0.20 -37.81 22.22
N THR A 314 -0.19 -37.80 23.49
CA THR A 314 0.63 -37.29 24.61
C THR A 314 1.91 -38.11 24.80
N THR A 315 3.05 -37.45 25.00
CA THR A 315 4.30 -38.06 25.51
C THR A 315 4.77 -37.29 26.74
N ALA A 316 5.15 -37.99 27.80
CA ALA A 316 5.47 -37.42 29.10
C ALA A 316 6.97 -37.17 29.31
N ALA A 317 7.30 -36.26 30.24
CA ALA A 317 8.67 -35.99 30.66
C ALA A 317 9.16 -36.96 31.75
N PRO A 318 10.47 -37.25 31.83
CA PRO A 318 11.09 -37.93 32.98
C PRO A 318 11.30 -36.96 34.17
N PRO A 319 11.45 -37.47 35.41
CA PRO A 319 11.43 -36.66 36.63
C PRO A 319 12.81 -36.16 37.12
N GLU A 320 12.78 -35.12 37.95
CA GLU A 320 13.89 -34.74 38.84
C GLU A 320 14.03 -35.70 40.04
N SER A 321 15.22 -35.77 40.64
CA SER A 321 15.41 -36.30 42.00
C SER A 321 16.72 -35.78 42.62
N SER A 322 16.66 -35.43 43.90
CA SER A 322 17.72 -34.70 44.63
C SER A 322 18.21 -35.46 45.88
N VAL A 323 19.51 -35.41 46.15
CA VAL A 323 20.11 -35.63 47.49
C VAL A 323 21.28 -34.63 47.67
N ALA A 324 21.58 -34.23 48.91
CA ALA A 324 22.44 -33.08 49.24
C ALA A 324 23.55 -33.39 50.28
N SER A 325 24.16 -32.33 50.82
CA SER A 325 25.23 -32.26 51.86
C SER A 325 26.67 -32.22 51.32
N GLY A 326 27.57 -31.34 51.78
CA GLY A 326 27.42 -30.31 52.82
C GLY A 326 28.57 -29.27 52.84
N GLY A 327 28.50 -28.27 53.73
CA GLY A 327 29.52 -27.22 53.92
C GLY A 327 30.69 -27.62 54.84
N PRO A 328 31.54 -26.68 55.36
CA PRO A 328 31.26 -25.25 55.56
C PRO A 328 32.36 -24.25 55.08
N VAL A 329 32.10 -22.96 55.35
CA VAL A 329 32.92 -21.73 55.21
C VAL A 329 33.36 -21.32 56.64
N PRO A 330 34.56 -20.75 56.98
CA PRO A 330 35.05 -19.42 56.50
C PRO A 330 36.59 -19.16 56.48
N GLY A 331 36.99 -17.91 56.15
CA GLY A 331 38.34 -17.31 56.27
C GLY A 331 38.81 -16.64 54.97
N ASP A 332 38.79 -15.31 54.77
CA ASP A 332 39.48 -14.20 55.48
C ASP A 332 41.01 -14.25 55.28
N THR A 333 41.69 -13.34 54.56
CA THR A 333 41.82 -11.88 54.80
C THR A 333 42.40 -11.12 53.58
N THR A 334 42.26 -9.78 53.55
CA THR A 334 43.20 -8.79 52.95
C THR A 334 43.85 -8.00 54.11
N PRO A 335 44.94 -7.19 54.00
CA PRO A 335 45.44 -6.36 52.86
C PRO A 335 47.02 -6.45 52.77
N PRO A 336 47.86 -5.42 52.46
CA PRO A 336 47.66 -4.08 51.84
C PRO A 336 48.65 -3.69 50.70
N VAL A 337 48.43 -2.47 50.18
CA VAL A 337 49.36 -1.58 49.43
C VAL A 337 50.48 -1.12 50.42
N VAL A 338 51.72 -0.74 50.07
CA VAL A 338 52.26 0.43 49.31
C VAL A 338 53.74 0.15 48.91
N PRO A 339 54.45 0.98 48.08
CA PRO A 339 54.92 2.34 48.43
C PRO A 339 54.48 3.47 47.48
#